data_AF-X1HQI8-F1
#
_entry.id   AF-X1HQI8-F1
#
_cell.length_a   1.000
_cell.length_b   1.000
_cell.length_c   1.000
_cell.angle_alpha   90.00
_cell.angle_beta   90.00
_cell.angle_gamma   90.00
#
_symmetry.space_group_name_H-M   'P 1'
#
loop_
_entity.id
_entity.type
_entity.pdbx_description
1 polymer ?
#
loop_
_entity_poly.entity_id
_entity_poly.type
_entity_poly.pdbx_seq_one_letter_code
_entity_poly.pdbx_strand_id
1 'polypeptide(L)'
;TQLDLFGEAKVEVGQPEPMTEVKLGHRSVRIPLRKKRREALNKLMEILKELEGKDIYIGSYDAGGHHYWIDNLLLRRLQLEYSPFRFKDAIDYIPRVVVLWGSRGGCVRIFTDYLVAVREQEYQGYWLWLLDFRNGFWESPLDNFKSHYACLHITRFKE
;
A
#
# COMPACT_ATOMS: atom_id res chain seq x y z
N THR A 1 -7.26 51.83 9.62
CA THR A 1 -7.90 51.03 8.54
C THR A 1 -6.99 49.87 8.24
N GLN A 2 -7.21 48.75 8.92
CA GLN A 2 -6.48 47.50 8.65
C GLN A 2 -7.38 46.34 9.07
N LEU A 3 -7.32 45.27 8.27
CA LEU A 3 -7.91 43.95 8.46
C LEU A 3 -9.35 43.77 8.00
N ASP A 4 -9.51 43.63 6.68
CA ASP A 4 -10.44 42.61 6.17
C ASP A 4 -9.81 41.89 4.96
N LEU A 5 -8.78 41.10 5.23
CA LEU A 5 -8.04 40.32 4.21
C LEU A 5 -8.67 38.93 3.96
N PHE A 6 -9.79 38.62 4.62
CA PHE A 6 -10.43 37.29 4.58
C PHE A 6 -11.92 37.33 4.23
N GLY A 7 -12.49 38.52 3.95
CA GLY A 7 -13.92 38.69 3.64
C GLY A 7 -14.40 38.16 2.28
N GLU A 8 -13.52 37.97 1.29
CA GLU A 8 -13.97 37.70 -0.09
C GLU A 8 -13.52 36.35 -0.69
N ALA A 9 -12.72 35.56 0.02
CA ALA A 9 -12.34 34.25 -0.46
C ALA A 9 -13.04 33.18 0.38
N LYS A 10 -14.22 32.74 -0.09
CA LYS A 10 -14.79 31.42 0.27
C LYS A 10 -13.85 30.32 -0.26
N VAL A 11 -12.62 30.28 0.23
CA VAL A 11 -11.78 29.10 0.13
C VAL A 11 -12.35 28.18 1.18
N GLU A 12 -13.10 27.16 0.75
CA GLU A 12 -13.38 26.02 1.60
C GLU A 12 -12.02 25.52 2.10
N VAL A 13 -11.69 25.84 3.35
CA VAL A 13 -10.52 25.29 4.02
C VAL A 13 -10.77 23.79 4.07
N GLY A 14 -10.19 23.07 3.12
CA GLY A 14 -10.40 21.64 2.93
C GLY A 14 -10.27 20.94 4.28
N GLN A 15 -11.29 20.18 4.65
CA GLN A 15 -11.34 19.52 5.95
C GLN A 15 -10.00 18.80 6.21
N PRO A 16 -9.38 18.97 7.40
CA PRO A 16 -8.10 18.35 7.69
C PRO A 16 -8.22 16.84 7.49
N GLU A 17 -7.24 16.24 6.80
CA GLU A 17 -7.28 14.81 6.51
C GLU A 17 -7.44 14.01 7.81
N PRO A 18 -8.29 12.96 7.81
CA PRO A 18 -8.55 12.18 9.01
C PRO A 18 -7.26 11.54 9.50
N MET A 19 -6.86 11.89 10.72
CA MET A 19 -5.71 11.33 11.40
C MET A 19 -6.14 10.09 12.18
N THR A 20 -5.38 9.01 12.05
CA THR A 20 -5.61 7.78 12.82
C THR A 20 -4.78 7.82 14.09
N GLU A 21 -5.42 7.62 15.24
CA GLU A 21 -4.73 7.48 16.52
C GLU A 21 -4.19 6.05 16.64
N VAL A 22 -2.90 5.95 16.95
CA VAL A 22 -2.20 4.68 17.19
C VAL A 22 -1.61 4.74 18.61
N LYS A 23 -1.79 3.68 19.39
CA LYS A 23 -1.36 3.61 20.80
C LYS A 23 -0.22 2.63 21.01
N LEU A 24 0.71 2.98 21.89
CA LEU A 24 1.79 2.13 22.38
C LEU A 24 1.83 2.29 23.91
N GLY A 25 1.28 1.32 24.64
CA GLY A 25 1.02 1.44 26.06
C GLY A 25 0.19 2.69 26.38
N HIS A 26 0.72 3.56 27.25
CA HIS A 26 0.08 4.83 27.63
C HIS A 26 0.29 5.99 26.63
N ARG A 27 1.15 5.82 25.62
CA ARG A 27 1.44 6.87 24.63
C ARG A 27 0.53 6.71 23.42
N SER A 28 0.01 7.82 22.90
CA SER A 28 -0.71 7.84 21.62
C SER A 28 -0.10 8.84 20.65
N VAL A 29 -0.14 8.49 19.36
CA VAL A 29 0.34 9.32 18.27
C VAL A 29 -0.73 9.35 17.19
N ARG A 30 -0.98 10.53 16.61
CA ARG A 30 -1.88 10.69 15.47
C ARG A 30 -1.08 10.67 14.17
N ILE A 31 -1.41 9.74 13.28
CA ILE A 31 -0.70 9.53 12.01
C ILE A 31 -1.68 9.69 10.83
N PRO A 32 -1.32 10.41 9.76
CA PRO A 32 -2.15 10.54 8.56
C PRO A 32 -2.04 9.27 7.71
N LEU A 33 -2.66 8.16 8.14
CA LEU A 33 -2.56 6.88 7.43
C LEU A 33 -3.14 6.94 6.01
N ARG A 34 -4.21 7.71 5.81
CA ARG A 34 -4.83 7.90 4.48
C ARG A 34 -3.85 8.54 3.50
N LYS A 35 -3.11 9.56 3.94
CA LYS A 35 -2.09 10.24 3.14
C LYS A 35 -0.96 9.31 2.76
N LYS A 36 -0.39 8.62 3.77
CA LYS A 36 0.69 7.64 3.56
C LYS A 36 0.28 6.53 2.62
N ARG A 37 -0.96 6.04 2.74
CA ARG A 37 -1.53 5.06 1.83
C ARG A 37 -1.60 5.57 0.41
N ARG A 38 -2.07 6.82 0.21
CA ARG A 38 -2.13 7.44 -1.13
C ARG A 38 -0.74 7.53 -1.76
N GLU A 39 0.24 8.03 -1.02
CA GLU A 39 1.64 8.16 -1.48
C GLU A 39 2.26 6.80 -1.83
N ALA A 40 2.13 5.83 -0.91
CA ALA A 40 2.65 4.48 -1.10
C ALA A 40 1.99 3.78 -2.30
N LEU A 41 0.68 3.96 -2.45
CA LEU A 41 -0.06 3.36 -3.56
C LEU A 41 0.32 3.99 -4.91
N ASN A 42 0.47 5.32 -4.98
CA ASN A 42 0.90 5.97 -6.23
C ASN A 42 2.23 5.39 -6.71
N LYS A 43 3.20 5.26 -5.79
CA LYS A 43 4.48 4.61 -6.08
C LYS A 43 4.31 3.15 -6.51
N LEU A 44 3.45 2.38 -5.81
CA LEU A 44 3.16 1.00 -6.17
C LEU A 44 2.61 0.89 -7.60
N MET A 45 1.68 1.76 -7.97
CA MET A 45 1.02 1.73 -9.27
C MET A 45 1.98 2.03 -10.42
N GLU A 46 2.92 2.95 -10.23
CA GLU A 46 4.00 3.22 -11.18
C GLU A 46 4.86 1.98 -11.40
N ILE A 47 5.33 1.35 -10.31
CA ILE A 47 6.14 0.12 -10.36
C ILE A 47 5.36 -1.00 -11.05
N LEU A 48 4.11 -1.25 -10.66
CA LEU A 48 3.31 -2.33 -11.22
C LEU A 48 3.08 -2.15 -12.72
N LYS A 49 2.83 -0.92 -13.18
CA LYS A 49 2.69 -0.60 -14.60
C LYS A 49 3.94 -0.96 -15.40
N GLU A 50 5.12 -0.76 -14.83
CA GLU A 50 6.39 -1.17 -15.46
C GLU A 50 6.59 -2.69 -15.47
N LEU A 51 5.99 -3.40 -14.52
CA LEU A 51 6.08 -4.85 -14.37
C LEU A 51 5.02 -5.61 -15.20
N GLU A 52 4.00 -4.92 -15.71
CA GLU A 52 2.94 -5.53 -16.50
C GLU A 52 3.51 -6.25 -17.74
N GLY A 53 3.05 -7.47 -17.97
CA GLY A 53 3.52 -8.38 -19.02
C GLY A 53 4.81 -9.14 -18.69
N LYS A 54 5.50 -8.83 -17.59
CA LYS A 54 6.78 -9.46 -17.21
C LYS A 54 6.60 -10.57 -16.19
N ASP A 55 7.64 -11.37 -16.02
CA ASP A 55 7.71 -12.39 -14.98
C ASP A 55 8.21 -11.76 -13.68
N ILE A 56 7.46 -11.96 -12.60
CA ILE A 56 7.82 -11.46 -11.26
C ILE A 56 7.74 -12.56 -10.23
N TYR A 57 8.41 -12.38 -9.11
CA TYR A 57 8.38 -13.27 -7.97
C TYR A 57 7.76 -12.52 -6.79
N ILE A 58 6.86 -13.19 -6.09
CA ILE A 58 6.20 -12.65 -4.90
C ILE A 58 6.64 -13.46 -3.68
N GLY A 59 6.93 -12.78 -2.59
CA GLY A 59 6.89 -13.41 -1.28
C GLY A 59 6.18 -12.52 -0.28
N SER A 60 5.80 -13.13 0.84
CA SER A 60 5.11 -12.43 1.90
C SER A 60 5.50 -13.03 3.24
N TYR A 61 5.72 -12.11 4.18
CA TYR A 61 5.98 -12.39 5.57
C TYR A 61 5.09 -11.50 6.43
N ASP A 62 4.43 -12.07 7.42
CA ASP A 62 3.66 -11.33 8.39
C ASP A 62 4.16 -11.63 9.80
N ALA A 63 4.22 -10.62 10.65
CA ALA A 63 4.63 -10.78 12.04
C ALA A 63 3.48 -11.32 12.92
N GLY A 64 2.42 -11.90 12.33
CA GLY A 64 1.18 -12.30 12.98
C GLY A 64 1.09 -13.78 13.36
N GLY A 65 2.12 -14.58 13.04
CA GLY A 65 2.16 -15.99 13.41
C GLY A 65 1.36 -16.90 12.48
N HIS A 66 1.43 -16.69 11.16
CA HIS A 66 0.99 -17.71 10.23
C HIS A 66 1.91 -18.94 10.29
N HIS A 67 1.33 -20.14 10.13
CA HIS A 67 2.07 -21.42 10.15
C HIS A 67 2.94 -21.63 8.89
N TYR A 68 2.93 -20.70 7.95
CA TYR A 68 3.67 -20.77 6.71
C TYR A 68 3.98 -19.35 6.21
N TRP A 69 5.07 -19.22 5.48
CA TRP A 69 5.38 -18.03 4.68
C TRP A 69 5.36 -18.40 3.19
N ILE A 70 5.32 -17.41 2.32
CA ILE A 70 5.48 -17.62 0.89
C ILE A 70 6.74 -16.88 0.47
N ASP A 71 7.60 -17.55 -0.29
CA ASP A 71 8.76 -16.92 -0.89
C ASP A 71 8.94 -17.39 -2.34
N ASN A 72 9.45 -16.48 -3.17
CA ASN A 72 9.73 -16.70 -4.59
C ASN A 72 8.60 -17.36 -5.40
N LEU A 73 7.34 -17.00 -5.12
CA LEU A 73 6.19 -17.41 -5.91
C LEU A 73 6.23 -16.72 -7.28
N LEU A 74 6.51 -17.48 -8.33
CA LEU A 74 6.57 -16.96 -9.70
C LEU A 74 5.17 -16.67 -10.26
N LEU A 75 4.94 -15.41 -10.65
CA LEU A 75 3.83 -14.99 -11.49
C LEU A 75 4.36 -14.67 -12.89
N ARG A 76 4.12 -15.59 -13.82
CA ARG A 76 4.52 -15.42 -15.24
C ARG A 76 3.53 -14.52 -15.98
N ARG A 77 4.06 -13.63 -16.83
CA ARG A 77 3.29 -12.67 -17.66
C ARG A 77 2.24 -11.95 -16.84
N LEU A 78 2.70 -11.12 -15.91
CA LEU A 78 1.87 -10.38 -14.97
C LEU A 78 0.76 -9.61 -15.70
N GLN A 79 -0.48 -9.76 -15.23
CA GLN A 79 -1.61 -8.91 -15.62
C GLN A 79 -2.18 -8.24 -14.38
N LEU A 80 -2.64 -7.00 -14.54
CA LEU A 80 -3.08 -6.17 -13.43
C LEU A 80 -4.58 -5.94 -13.47
N GLU A 81 -5.22 -6.09 -12.31
CA GLU A 81 -6.62 -5.73 -12.12
C GLU A 81 -6.77 -4.92 -10.83
N TYR A 82 -7.67 -3.92 -10.86
CA TYR A 82 -7.87 -2.98 -9.75
C TYR A 82 -9.34 -2.93 -9.35
N SER A 83 -9.60 -2.92 -8.04
CA SER A 83 -10.96 -2.81 -7.49
C SER A 83 -11.06 -1.69 -6.45
N PRO A 84 -12.13 -0.86 -6.49
CA PRO A 84 -13.22 -0.86 -7.47
C PRO A 84 -12.85 -0.21 -8.82
N PHE A 85 -12.92 -0.98 -9.91
CA PHE A 85 -12.60 -0.51 -11.27
C PHE A 85 -13.41 0.70 -11.74
N ARG A 86 -14.63 0.86 -11.20
CA ARG A 86 -15.58 1.94 -11.55
C ARG A 86 -15.03 3.36 -11.33
N PHE A 87 -13.98 3.53 -10.53
CA PHE A 87 -13.41 4.85 -10.23
C PHE A 87 -12.00 5.02 -10.82
N LYS A 88 -11.57 4.17 -11.76
CA LYS A 88 -10.20 4.19 -12.30
C LYS A 88 -9.74 5.57 -12.81
N ASP A 89 -10.65 6.35 -13.38
CA ASP A 89 -10.35 7.66 -13.97
C ASP A 89 -10.50 8.84 -12.98
N ALA A 90 -10.86 8.58 -11.72
CA ALA A 90 -10.99 9.62 -10.72
C ALA A 90 -9.61 10.07 -10.20
N ILE A 91 -9.43 11.40 -10.05
CA ILE A 91 -8.18 12.01 -9.57
C ILE A 91 -7.78 11.50 -8.17
N ASP A 92 -8.77 11.21 -7.31
CA ASP A 92 -8.58 10.69 -5.95
C ASP A 92 -8.75 9.16 -5.85
N TYR A 93 -8.65 8.44 -6.97
CA TYR A 93 -8.83 6.99 -6.96
C TYR A 93 -7.75 6.29 -6.14
N ILE A 94 -8.19 5.58 -5.10
CA ILE A 94 -7.34 4.69 -4.31
C ILE A 94 -7.96 3.29 -4.41
N PRO A 95 -7.44 2.38 -5.27
CA PRO A 95 -7.85 0.99 -5.28
C PRO A 95 -7.76 0.40 -3.88
N ARG A 96 -8.82 -0.31 -3.47
CA ARG A 96 -8.86 -1.08 -2.22
C ARG A 96 -8.16 -2.43 -2.38
N VAL A 97 -8.23 -2.99 -3.58
CA VAL A 97 -7.59 -4.25 -3.92
C VAL A 97 -6.86 -4.09 -5.25
N VAL A 98 -5.61 -4.52 -5.26
CA VAL A 98 -4.81 -4.74 -6.45
C VAL A 98 -4.65 -6.24 -6.64
N VAL A 99 -4.99 -6.75 -7.81
CA VAL A 99 -4.87 -8.17 -8.13
C VAL A 99 -3.76 -8.35 -9.15
N LEU A 100 -2.78 -9.18 -8.79
CA LEU A 100 -1.68 -9.60 -9.63
C LEU A 100 -2.03 -10.96 -10.21
N TRP A 101 -2.35 -11.02 -11.49
CA TRP A 101 -2.65 -12.25 -12.20
C TRP A 101 -1.38 -12.80 -12.85
N GLY A 102 -1.12 -14.09 -12.62
CA GLY A 102 -0.13 -14.86 -13.34
C GLY A 102 -0.77 -15.79 -14.36
N SER A 103 0.07 -16.46 -15.14
CA SER A 103 -0.40 -17.47 -16.09
C SER A 103 -1.21 -18.58 -15.41
N ARG A 104 -2.17 -19.17 -16.15
CA ARG A 104 -3.01 -20.29 -15.71
C ARG A 104 -3.94 -19.99 -14.51
N GLY A 105 -4.28 -18.71 -14.30
CA GLY A 105 -5.29 -18.30 -13.31
C GLY A 105 -4.78 -18.20 -11.87
N GLY A 106 -3.47 -18.37 -11.63
CA GLY A 106 -2.87 -18.03 -10.34
C GLY A 106 -2.97 -16.53 -10.09
N CYS A 107 -3.38 -16.11 -8.89
CA CYS A 107 -3.48 -14.70 -8.55
C CYS A 107 -3.02 -14.41 -7.12
N VAL A 108 -2.45 -13.23 -6.93
CA VAL A 108 -2.15 -12.65 -5.61
C VAL A 108 -3.01 -11.39 -5.45
N ARG A 109 -3.77 -11.31 -4.36
CA ARG A 109 -4.61 -10.15 -4.05
C ARG A 109 -3.97 -9.34 -2.94
N ILE A 110 -3.65 -8.09 -3.26
CA ILE A 110 -3.09 -7.13 -2.33
C ILE A 110 -4.22 -6.22 -1.86
N PHE A 111 -4.61 -6.37 -0.60
CA PHE A 111 -5.49 -5.42 0.07
C PHE A 111 -4.65 -4.21 0.46
N THR A 112 -4.97 -3.04 -0.09
CA THR A 112 -4.16 -1.83 0.09
C THR A 112 -4.45 -1.15 1.42
N ASP A 113 -5.44 -1.65 2.15
CA ASP A 113 -5.76 -1.24 3.51
C ASP A 113 -4.52 -1.41 4.38
N TYR A 114 -4.11 -0.33 5.05
CA TYR A 114 -2.90 -0.26 5.87
C TYR A 114 -1.56 -0.33 5.14
N LEU A 115 -1.52 -0.25 3.80
CA LEU A 115 -0.26 0.01 3.07
C LEU A 115 0.27 1.39 3.49
N VAL A 116 1.48 1.42 4.05
CA VAL A 116 2.08 2.65 4.59
C VAL A 116 3.34 3.08 3.86
N ALA A 117 4.03 2.17 3.20
CA ALA A 117 5.25 2.47 2.45
C ALA A 117 5.51 1.44 1.35
N VAL A 118 6.17 1.91 0.28
CA VAL A 118 6.78 1.05 -0.75
C VAL A 118 8.26 1.41 -0.84
N ARG A 119 9.09 0.51 -0.34
CA ARG A 119 10.55 0.63 -0.38
C ARG A 119 11.07 -0.08 -1.61
N GLU A 120 12.12 0.48 -2.19
CA GLU A 120 12.74 -0.02 -3.41
C GLU A 120 14.23 -0.22 -3.12
N GLN A 121 14.74 -1.36 -3.54
CA GLN A 121 16.12 -1.74 -3.37
C GLN A 121 16.61 -2.44 -4.63
N GLU A 122 17.78 -2.01 -5.09
CA GLU A 122 18.48 -2.62 -6.21
C GLU A 122 19.61 -3.49 -5.68
N TYR A 123 19.66 -4.74 -6.12
CA TYR A 123 20.75 -5.68 -5.81
C TYR A 123 21.48 -6.08 -7.10
N GLN A 124 22.65 -6.69 -6.94
CA GLN A 124 23.33 -7.35 -8.05
C GLN A 124 22.48 -8.54 -8.51
N GLY A 125 21.79 -8.40 -9.65
CA GLY A 125 20.97 -9.44 -10.28
C GLY A 125 19.46 -9.31 -10.10
N TYR A 126 18.93 -8.40 -9.28
CA TYR A 126 17.48 -8.20 -9.17
C TYR A 126 17.09 -6.83 -8.60
N TRP A 127 15.83 -6.46 -8.84
CA TRP A 127 15.11 -5.38 -8.18
C TRP A 127 14.17 -5.97 -7.14
N LEU A 128 14.10 -5.34 -5.97
CA LEU A 128 13.25 -5.72 -4.86
C LEU A 128 12.39 -4.54 -4.41
N TRP A 129 11.08 -4.71 -4.44
CA TRP A 129 10.14 -3.76 -3.89
C TRP A 129 9.45 -4.37 -2.66
N LEU A 130 9.52 -3.66 -1.53
CA LEU A 130 8.93 -4.08 -0.25
C LEU A 130 7.71 -3.20 0.04
N LEU A 131 6.56 -3.84 0.16
CA LEU A 131 5.30 -3.22 0.54
C LEU A 131 5.09 -3.45 2.03
N ASP A 132 5.16 -2.37 2.81
CA ASP A 132 4.98 -2.42 4.25
C ASP A 132 3.52 -2.12 4.61
N PHE A 133 2.89 -3.07 5.31
CA PHE A 133 1.55 -2.94 5.87
C PHE A 133 1.64 -2.77 7.38
N ARG A 134 0.97 -1.75 7.92
CA ARG A 134 1.01 -1.45 9.35
C ARG A 134 -0.37 -1.19 9.92
N ASN A 135 -0.82 -2.11 10.75
CA ASN A 135 -2.11 -2.09 11.41
C ASN A 135 -1.94 -1.78 12.91
N GLY A 136 -1.36 -0.64 13.24
CA GLY A 136 -1.10 -0.23 14.63
C GLY A 136 0.15 -0.88 15.24
N PHE A 137 0.09 -1.17 16.54
CA PHE A 137 1.13 -1.90 17.28
C PHE A 137 0.55 -3.22 17.82
N TRP A 138 1.41 -4.16 18.23
CA TRP A 138 0.99 -5.46 18.76
C TRP A 138 -0.11 -5.37 19.83
N GLU A 139 0.07 -4.52 20.84
CA GLU A 139 -0.87 -4.36 21.96
C GLU A 139 -2.10 -3.52 21.61
N SER A 140 -2.14 -2.89 20.43
CA SER A 140 -3.19 -1.95 20.03
C SER A 140 -3.33 -1.92 18.50
N PRO A 141 -3.85 -3.01 17.90
CA PRO A 141 -4.12 -3.04 16.47
C PRO A 141 -5.32 -2.14 16.13
N LEU A 142 -5.34 -1.60 14.91
CA LEU A 142 -6.48 -0.80 14.43
C LEU A 142 -7.65 -1.70 13.99
N ASP A 143 -7.33 -2.88 13.48
CA ASP A 143 -8.25 -3.95 13.13
C ASP A 143 -7.76 -5.27 13.74
N ASN A 144 -8.53 -5.87 14.65
CA ASN A 144 -8.15 -7.10 15.33
C ASN A 144 -8.08 -8.34 14.41
N PHE A 145 -8.62 -8.26 13.18
CA PHE A 145 -8.59 -9.35 12.20
C PHE A 145 -7.38 -9.29 11.26
N LYS A 146 -6.49 -8.30 11.42
CA LYS A 146 -5.34 -8.07 10.55
C LYS A 146 -4.04 -8.13 11.35
N SER A 147 -3.00 -8.69 10.76
CA SER A 147 -1.67 -8.70 11.38
C SER A 147 -1.18 -7.26 11.64
N HIS A 148 -0.53 -7.04 12.78
CA HIS A 148 -0.03 -5.73 13.19
C HIS A 148 1.04 -5.17 12.23
N TYR A 149 1.85 -6.06 11.64
CA TYR A 149 2.81 -5.77 10.59
C TYR A 149 2.86 -6.93 9.59
N ALA A 150 2.78 -6.59 8.30
CA ALA A 150 3.03 -7.52 7.22
C ALA A 150 3.90 -6.84 6.16
N CYS A 151 4.72 -7.65 5.49
CA CYS A 151 5.55 -7.26 4.39
C CYS A 151 5.22 -8.16 3.20
N LEU A 152 5.05 -7.55 2.03
CA LEU A 152 5.00 -8.27 0.75
C LEU A 152 6.15 -7.78 -0.10
N HIS A 153 6.97 -8.71 -0.60
CA HIS A 153 8.04 -8.39 -1.53
C HIS A 153 7.69 -8.79 -2.94
N ILE A 154 7.97 -7.88 -3.87
CA ILE A 154 7.94 -8.10 -5.31
C ILE A 154 9.39 -8.11 -5.78
N THR A 155 9.81 -9.18 -6.43
CA THR A 155 11.16 -9.34 -6.96
C THR A 155 11.10 -9.49 -8.47
N ARG A 156 11.97 -8.77 -9.17
CA ARG A 156 12.24 -8.97 -10.59
C ARG A 156 13.72 -9.17 -10.81
N PHE A 157 14.11 -10.33 -11.32
CA PHE A 157 15.49 -10.59 -11.71
C PHE A 157 15.86 -9.75 -12.93
N LYS A 158 17.09 -9.25 -12.93
CA LYS A 158 17.70 -8.58 -14.08
C LYS A 158 18.04 -9.68 -15.09
N GLU A 159 17.60 -9.48 -16.33
CA GLU A 159 17.99 -10.33 -17.47
C GLU A 159 19.46 -10.09 -17.83
#